data_AF-A0A929G9N7-F1
#
_entry.id   AF-A0A929G9N7-F1
#
_cell.length_a   1.000
_cell.length_b   1.000
_cell.length_c   1.000
_cell.angle_alpha   90.00
_cell.angle_beta   90.00
_cell.angle_gamma   90.00
#
_symmetry.space_group_name_H-M   'P 1'
#
loop_
_entity.id
_entity.type
_entity.pdbx_description
1 polymer ?
#
loop_
_entity_poly.entity_id
_entity_poly.type
_entity_poly.pdbx_seq_one_letter_code
_entity_poly.pdbx_strand_id
1 'polypeptide(L)'
;MSQTVRFAVIGDYGSGKQPEADVAALVKSWNPDLIITTGDNNYPDGTSETIDENIGQFFHEYISPYIGGYGEGGQENRFFPSLGNHDWHSIGAQPYLDYFTLPGNERYYDFTWGPVHFYALDSDSREPDGVGRSSQQAVWL
;
A
#
# COMPACT_ATOMS: atom_id res chain seq x y z
N MET A 1 17.03 -20.96 11.80
CA MET A 1 17.79 -19.69 11.88
C MET A 1 16.77 -18.57 11.81
N SER A 2 16.82 -17.57 12.71
CA SER A 2 15.96 -16.39 12.59
C SER A 2 16.43 -15.59 11.37
N GLN A 3 15.58 -15.45 10.35
CA GLN A 3 15.90 -14.62 9.19
C GLN A 3 15.71 -13.14 9.56
N THR A 4 16.70 -12.32 9.27
CA THR A 4 16.57 -10.86 9.40
C THR A 4 15.63 -10.37 8.29
N VAL A 5 14.68 -9.50 8.64
CA VAL A 5 13.79 -8.84 7.67
C VAL A 5 14.19 -7.38 7.58
N ARG A 6 14.36 -6.90 6.35
CA ARG A 6 14.54 -5.49 6.00
C ARG A 6 13.31 -5.04 5.23
N PHE A 7 12.55 -4.12 5.80
CA PHE A 7 11.41 -3.51 5.13
C PHE A 7 11.58 -1.99 5.09
N ALA A 8 11.03 -1.37 4.05
CA ALA A 8 10.93 0.08 3.96
C ALA A 8 9.52 0.52 4.39
N VAL A 9 9.43 1.71 4.97
CA VAL A 9 8.16 2.36 5.35
C VAL A 9 8.12 3.71 4.66
N ILE A 10 7.08 3.95 3.87
CA ILE A 10 6.81 5.23 3.19
C ILE A 10 5.37 5.65 3.42
N GLY A 11 5.05 6.91 3.18
CA GLY A 11 3.70 7.46 3.29
C GLY A 11 3.66 8.79 2.57
N ASP A 12 2.46 9.29 2.29
CA ASP A 12 2.27 10.59 1.62
C ASP A 12 3.07 10.67 0.31
N TYR A 13 2.98 9.61 -0.48
CA TYR A 13 3.61 9.45 -1.78
C TYR A 13 2.53 9.37 -2.87
N GLY A 14 2.87 9.13 -4.13
CA GLY A 14 1.86 9.06 -5.20
C GLY A 14 1.56 10.40 -5.87
N SER A 15 2.58 11.24 -6.02
CA SER A 15 2.54 12.44 -6.86
C SER A 15 2.80 12.16 -8.35
N GLY A 16 3.44 11.03 -8.68
CA GLY A 16 3.92 10.68 -10.02
C GLY A 16 5.15 11.48 -10.49
N LYS A 17 5.76 12.28 -9.60
CA LYS A 17 6.76 13.31 -9.97
C LYS A 17 8.16 13.00 -9.46
N GLN A 18 9.12 13.82 -9.88
CA GLN A 18 10.54 13.68 -9.52
C GLN A 18 10.81 13.48 -8.02
N PRO A 19 10.18 14.21 -7.07
CA PRO A 19 10.46 13.98 -5.66
C PRO A 19 10.12 12.56 -5.19
N GLU A 20 9.05 11.98 -5.73
CA GLU A 20 8.69 10.60 -5.46
C GLU A 20 9.64 9.62 -6.15
N ALA A 21 10.04 9.90 -7.40
CA ALA A 21 11.05 9.11 -8.09
C ALA A 21 12.37 9.04 -7.30
N ASP A 22 12.79 10.16 -6.69
CA ASP A 22 13.98 10.24 -5.85
C ASP A 22 13.84 9.39 -4.57
N VAL A 23 12.67 9.43 -3.92
CA VAL A 23 12.37 8.58 -2.76
C VAL A 23 12.31 7.10 -3.14
N ALA A 24 11.68 6.76 -4.26
CA ALA A 24 11.63 5.39 -4.77
C ALA A 24 13.04 4.86 -5.06
N ALA A 25 13.91 5.66 -5.68
CA ALA A 25 15.31 5.29 -5.89
C ALA A 25 16.06 5.06 -4.57
N LEU A 26 15.84 5.91 -3.56
CA LEU A 26 16.42 5.75 -2.22
C LEU A 26 15.95 4.46 -1.56
N VAL A 27 14.64 4.19 -1.53
CA VAL A 27 14.06 2.97 -0.96
C VAL A 27 14.65 1.73 -1.64
N LYS A 28 14.69 1.73 -2.97
CA LYS A 28 15.23 0.60 -3.74
C LYS A 28 16.72 0.38 -3.54
N SER A 29 17.50 1.45 -3.25
CA SER A 29 18.92 1.33 -2.93
C SER A 29 19.19 0.50 -1.66
N TRP A 30 18.20 0.36 -0.78
CA TRP A 30 18.31 -0.45 0.43
C TRP A 30 18.08 -1.94 0.19
N ASN A 31 17.57 -2.32 -1.00
CA ASN A 31 17.15 -3.67 -1.37
C ASN A 31 16.25 -4.30 -0.29
N PRO A 32 15.07 -3.71 0.00
CA PRO A 32 14.16 -4.23 1.01
C PRO A 32 13.51 -5.55 0.55
N ASP A 33 13.19 -6.40 1.52
CA ASP A 33 12.41 -7.62 1.32
C ASP A 33 10.97 -7.26 0.94
N LEU A 34 10.40 -6.22 1.58
CA LEU A 34 9.05 -5.70 1.33
C LEU A 34 8.95 -4.20 1.64
N ILE A 35 7.90 -3.57 1.14
CA ILE A 35 7.54 -2.17 1.39
C ILE A 35 6.16 -2.14 2.04
N ILE A 36 6.03 -1.42 3.15
CA ILE A 36 4.74 -1.06 3.75
C ILE A 36 4.49 0.44 3.60
N THR A 37 3.23 0.84 3.48
CA THR A 37 2.87 2.26 3.43
C THR A 37 1.98 2.69 4.60
N THR A 38 2.02 3.97 4.94
CA THR A 38 1.20 4.58 6.00
C THR A 38 0.03 5.41 5.47
N GLY A 39 -0.42 5.15 4.23
CA GLY A 39 -1.54 5.87 3.61
C GLY A 39 -1.11 6.95 2.62
N ASP A 40 -2.13 7.48 1.95
CA ASP A 40 -2.06 8.51 0.92
C ASP A 40 -1.10 8.08 -0.20
N ASN A 41 -1.57 7.07 -0.95
CA ASN A 41 -0.78 6.34 -1.93
C ASN A 41 -0.88 6.94 -3.35
N ASN A 42 -1.95 7.68 -3.62
CA ASN A 42 -2.27 8.17 -4.96
C ASN A 42 -2.93 9.56 -4.91
N TYR A 43 -2.15 10.61 -5.07
CA TYR A 43 -2.62 12.00 -5.08
C TYR A 43 -3.12 12.44 -6.47
N PRO A 44 -4.05 13.41 -6.51
CA PRO A 44 -4.66 14.09 -5.37
C PRO A 44 -5.88 13.37 -4.78
N ASP A 45 -6.55 12.50 -5.54
CA ASP A 45 -7.90 12.04 -5.18
C ASP A 45 -8.07 10.52 -5.26
N GLY A 46 -6.97 9.77 -5.25
CA GLY A 46 -7.01 8.30 -5.24
C GLY A 46 -7.63 7.71 -6.51
N THR A 47 -7.55 8.40 -7.66
CA THR A 47 -8.35 8.05 -8.84
C THR A 47 -7.72 6.93 -9.68
N SER A 48 -8.55 6.18 -10.41
CA SER A 48 -8.10 5.12 -11.32
C SER A 48 -7.23 5.64 -12.46
N GLU A 49 -7.43 6.88 -12.90
CA GLU A 49 -6.68 7.49 -14.01
C GLU A 49 -5.20 7.70 -13.67
N THR A 50 -4.89 7.84 -12.38
CA THR A 50 -3.56 8.25 -11.90
C THR A 50 -2.83 7.14 -11.15
N ILE A 51 -3.55 6.13 -10.64
CA ILE A 51 -2.97 5.16 -9.70
C ILE A 51 -1.77 4.39 -10.25
N ASP A 52 -1.82 3.98 -11.52
CA ASP A 52 -0.71 3.24 -12.11
C ASP A 52 0.49 4.13 -12.45
N GLU A 53 0.23 5.35 -12.93
CA GLU A 53 1.28 6.35 -13.13
C GLU A 53 1.95 6.68 -11.79
N ASN A 54 1.18 6.94 -10.75
CA ASN A 54 1.71 7.37 -9.47
C ASN A 54 2.45 6.26 -8.72
N ILE A 55 1.99 5.00 -8.81
CA ILE A 55 2.55 3.89 -8.02
C ILE A 55 3.38 2.94 -8.89
N GLY A 56 2.78 2.41 -9.95
CA GLY A 56 3.36 1.36 -10.79
C GLY A 56 4.68 1.75 -11.43
N GLN A 57 4.81 3.01 -11.90
CA GLN A 57 6.05 3.48 -12.51
C GLN A 57 7.28 3.35 -11.59
N PHE A 58 7.08 3.37 -10.28
CA PHE A 58 8.16 3.36 -9.28
C PHE A 58 8.32 2.04 -8.54
N PHE A 59 7.21 1.31 -8.34
CA PHE A 59 7.16 0.16 -7.42
C PHE A 59 6.58 -1.12 -8.02
N HIS A 60 6.24 -1.19 -9.32
CA HIS A 60 5.62 -2.39 -9.90
C HIS A 60 6.40 -3.69 -9.62
N GLU A 61 7.74 -3.66 -9.52
CA GLU A 61 8.56 -4.84 -9.22
C GLU A 61 8.34 -5.43 -7.81
N TYR A 62 7.57 -4.75 -6.95
CA TYR A 62 7.13 -5.20 -5.63
C TYR A 62 5.65 -5.59 -5.59
N ILE A 63 4.87 -5.38 -6.65
CA ILE A 63 3.42 -5.60 -6.66
C ILE A 63 3.10 -6.91 -7.40
N SER A 64 2.24 -7.76 -6.82
CA SER A 64 1.77 -8.97 -7.48
C SER A 64 0.36 -9.38 -7.02
N PRO A 65 -0.55 -9.77 -7.94
CA PRO A 65 -0.46 -9.55 -9.38
C PRO A 65 -0.40 -8.04 -9.69
N TYR A 66 0.47 -7.65 -10.61
CA TYR A 66 0.51 -6.27 -11.11
C TYR A 66 -0.33 -6.18 -12.38
N ILE A 67 -1.24 -5.21 -12.42
CA ILE A 67 -2.19 -5.03 -13.55
C ILE A 67 -1.89 -3.80 -14.41
N GLY A 68 -0.82 -3.08 -14.10
CA GLY A 68 -0.46 -1.83 -14.77
C GLY A 68 0.47 -2.01 -15.98
N GLY A 69 0.96 -0.89 -16.50
CA GLY A 69 1.68 -0.81 -17.78
C GLY A 69 3.21 -0.67 -17.69
N TYR A 70 3.80 -0.59 -16.50
CA TYR A 70 5.23 -0.25 -16.34
C TYR A 70 6.20 -1.44 -16.30
N GLY A 71 5.69 -2.67 -16.41
CA GLY A 71 6.48 -3.90 -16.42
C GLY A 71 5.64 -5.13 -16.08
N GLU A 72 6.28 -6.28 -15.91
CA GLU A 72 5.62 -7.55 -15.59
C GLU A 72 5.12 -7.64 -14.14
N GLY A 73 5.58 -6.73 -13.27
CA GLY A 73 5.34 -6.79 -11.83
C GLY A 73 6.30 -7.71 -11.06
N GLY A 74 6.00 -7.93 -9.79
CA GLY A 74 6.67 -8.89 -8.93
C GLY A 74 6.15 -10.32 -9.10
N GLN A 75 7.01 -11.32 -8.85
CA GLN A 75 6.61 -12.74 -8.83
C GLN A 75 5.76 -13.10 -7.60
N GLU A 76 5.89 -12.32 -6.53
CA GLU A 76 5.12 -12.40 -5.31
C GLU A 76 4.85 -10.98 -4.81
N ASN A 77 3.78 -10.79 -4.02
CA ASN A 77 3.44 -9.48 -3.51
C ASN A 77 4.40 -9.09 -2.37
N ARG A 78 5.06 -7.94 -2.52
CA ARG A 78 6.02 -7.36 -1.57
C ARG A 78 5.72 -5.89 -1.29
N PHE A 79 4.55 -5.42 -1.70
CA PHE A 79 4.07 -4.06 -1.48
C PHE A 79 2.73 -4.13 -0.74
N PHE A 80 2.70 -3.60 0.49
CA PHE A 80 1.57 -3.71 1.41
C PHE A 80 1.13 -2.32 1.86
N PRO A 81 0.30 -1.63 1.07
CA PRO A 81 -0.11 -0.28 1.38
C PRO A 81 -1.25 -0.24 2.40
N SER A 82 -1.29 0.80 3.23
CA SER A 82 -2.48 1.15 4.02
C SER A 82 -3.26 2.25 3.30
N LEU A 83 -4.57 2.37 3.54
CA LEU A 83 -5.36 3.50 3.02
C LEU A 83 -5.08 4.78 3.82
N GLY A 84 -5.01 5.91 3.12
CA GLY A 84 -5.06 7.26 3.71
C GLY A 84 -6.28 8.05 3.24
N ASN A 85 -6.44 9.27 3.74
CA ASN A 85 -7.61 10.09 3.46
C ASN A 85 -7.74 10.51 1.99
N HIS A 86 -6.62 10.65 1.28
CA HIS A 86 -6.60 10.98 -0.15
C HIS A 86 -7.07 9.81 -1.01
N ASP A 87 -6.79 8.57 -0.61
CA ASP A 87 -7.28 7.37 -1.31
C ASP A 87 -8.82 7.26 -1.20
N TRP A 88 -9.36 7.69 -0.07
CA TRP A 88 -10.80 7.74 0.21
C TRP A 88 -11.54 8.91 -0.47
N HIS A 89 -10.87 9.81 -1.20
CA HIS A 89 -11.58 10.81 -2.02
C HIS A 89 -12.35 10.15 -3.17
N SER A 90 -11.86 9.02 -3.68
CA SER A 90 -12.60 8.16 -4.58
C SER A 90 -13.63 7.33 -3.83
N ILE A 91 -14.81 7.17 -4.43
CA ILE A 91 -15.95 6.47 -3.80
C ILE A 91 -15.51 5.07 -3.37
N GLY A 92 -15.63 4.79 -2.06
CA GLY A 92 -15.30 3.49 -1.48
C GLY A 92 -13.82 3.11 -1.55
N ALA A 93 -12.91 4.05 -1.82
CA ALA A 93 -11.51 3.78 -2.16
C ALA A 93 -11.37 2.74 -3.31
N GLN A 94 -12.37 2.68 -4.21
CA GLN A 94 -12.46 1.62 -5.20
C GLN A 94 -11.23 1.50 -6.10
N PRO A 95 -10.59 2.59 -6.58
CA PRO A 95 -9.38 2.46 -7.38
C PRO A 95 -8.23 1.77 -6.65
N TYR A 96 -8.08 2.00 -5.34
CA TYR A 96 -7.11 1.28 -4.52
C TYR A 96 -7.44 -0.23 -4.45
N LEU A 97 -8.72 -0.56 -4.19
CA LEU A 97 -9.18 -1.94 -4.07
C LEU A 97 -9.15 -2.71 -5.40
N ASP A 98 -9.28 -2.02 -6.52
CA ASP A 98 -9.17 -2.61 -7.85
C ASP A 98 -7.70 -2.81 -8.29
N TYR A 99 -6.79 -1.97 -7.78
CA TYR A 99 -5.40 -1.94 -8.22
C TYR A 99 -4.50 -2.92 -7.45
N PHE A 100 -4.73 -3.05 -6.15
CA PHE A 100 -3.99 -3.99 -5.32
C PHE A 100 -4.73 -5.31 -5.15
N THR A 101 -4.00 -6.33 -4.71
CA THR A 101 -4.59 -7.58 -4.21
C THR A 101 -3.92 -7.88 -2.88
N LEU A 102 -4.64 -7.62 -1.79
CA LEU A 102 -4.12 -7.68 -0.43
C LEU A 102 -4.85 -8.75 0.40
N PRO A 103 -4.30 -9.13 1.56
CA PRO A 103 -5.01 -10.01 2.48
C PRO A 103 -6.28 -9.38 3.07
N GLY A 104 -7.08 -10.20 3.73
CA GLY A 104 -8.23 -9.72 4.50
C GLY A 104 -9.32 -9.08 3.63
N ASN A 105 -9.79 -7.91 4.06
CA ASN A 105 -10.74 -7.11 3.28
C ASN A 105 -10.05 -5.99 2.49
N GLU A 106 -8.72 -6.01 2.45
CA GLU A 106 -7.84 -5.08 1.74
C GLU A 106 -7.82 -3.64 2.27
N ARG A 107 -8.81 -3.23 3.06
CA ARG A 107 -8.82 -1.92 3.76
C ARG A 107 -8.03 -1.96 5.07
N TYR A 108 -8.21 -3.04 5.82
CA TYR A 108 -7.40 -3.39 6.99
C TYR A 108 -7.13 -4.89 6.97
N TYR A 109 -5.89 -5.27 7.27
CA TYR A 109 -5.44 -6.64 7.10
C TYR A 109 -4.15 -6.89 7.87
N ASP A 110 -3.84 -8.17 8.03
CA ASP A 110 -2.59 -8.60 8.64
C ASP A 110 -1.85 -9.57 7.72
N PHE A 111 -0.54 -9.65 7.90
CA PHE A 111 0.29 -10.65 7.24
C PHE A 111 1.56 -10.90 8.04
N THR A 112 2.16 -12.08 7.84
CA THR A 112 3.44 -12.42 8.46
C THR A 112 4.53 -12.50 7.39
N TRP A 113 5.65 -11.84 7.63
CA TRP A 113 6.86 -11.96 6.82
C TRP A 113 8.04 -12.35 7.70
N GLY A 114 8.54 -13.58 7.54
CA GLY A 114 9.58 -14.12 8.40
C GLY A 114 9.18 -14.09 9.88
N PRO A 115 9.95 -13.46 10.79
CA PRO A 115 9.65 -13.36 12.21
C PRO A 115 8.73 -12.17 12.60
N VAL A 116 8.19 -11.40 11.64
CA VAL A 116 7.40 -10.20 11.91
C VAL A 116 5.95 -10.39 11.46
N HIS A 117 5.01 -10.07 12.34
CA HIS A 117 3.57 -10.01 12.05
C HIS A 117 3.15 -8.54 11.96
N PHE A 118 2.66 -8.13 10.79
CA PHE A 118 2.23 -6.76 10.50
C PHE A 118 0.71 -6.66 10.53
N TYR A 119 0.22 -5.50 10.98
CA TYR A 119 -1.18 -5.11 10.95
C TYR A 119 -1.29 -3.76 10.24
N ALA A 120 -1.98 -3.74 9.11
CA ALA A 120 -2.39 -2.54 8.40
C ALA A 120 -3.79 -2.16 8.87
N LEU A 121 -3.92 -0.96 9.42
CA LEU A 121 -5.18 -0.41 9.92
C LEU A 121 -5.64 0.74 9.04
N ASP A 122 -6.95 0.88 8.88
CA ASP A 122 -7.55 2.04 8.24
C ASP A 122 -8.01 3.02 9.31
N SER A 123 -7.42 4.21 9.27
CA SER A 123 -7.68 5.29 10.23
C SER A 123 -8.75 6.29 9.76
N ASP A 124 -9.23 6.17 8.52
CA ASP A 124 -10.16 7.12 7.96
C ASP A 124 -11.59 6.88 8.46
N SER A 125 -12.26 7.97 8.85
CA SER A 125 -13.66 7.92 9.30
C SER A 125 -14.67 7.39 8.28
N ARG A 126 -14.29 7.29 6.99
CA ARG A 126 -15.07 6.71 5.90
C ARG A 126 -15.02 5.18 5.86
N GLU A 127 -14.14 4.55 6.63
CA GLU A 127 -14.11 3.10 6.72
C GLU A 127 -15.45 2.57 7.29
N PRO A 128 -16.17 1.68 6.58
CA PRO A 128 -17.53 1.24 6.93
C PRO A 128 -17.65 0.35 8.18
N ASP A 129 -16.62 -0.44 8.49
CA ASP A 129 -16.48 -1.27 9.68
C ASP A 129 -16.12 -0.46 10.94
N GLY A 130 -15.62 0.77 10.75
CA GLY A 130 -15.34 1.81 11.72
C GLY A 130 -13.91 1.79 12.28
N VAL A 131 -13.48 2.92 12.85
CA VAL A 131 -12.09 3.14 13.33
C VAL A 131 -11.95 3.30 14.85
N GLY A 132 -13.07 3.29 15.58
CA GLY A 132 -13.09 3.43 17.04
C GLY A 132 -12.94 2.10 17.78
N ARG A 133 -12.66 2.14 19.09
CA ARG A 133 -12.49 0.94 19.95
C ARG A 133 -13.63 -0.09 19.98
N SER A 134 -14.81 0.27 19.47
CA SER A 134 -15.99 -0.60 19.40
C SER A 134 -16.34 -0.98 17.95
N SER A 135 -15.45 -0.69 17.01
CA SER A 135 -15.64 -0.97 15.59
C SER A 135 -15.39 -2.44 15.28
N GLN A 136 -15.83 -2.89 14.11
CA GLN A 136 -15.54 -4.24 13.63
C GLN A 136 -14.04 -4.42 13.37
N GLN A 137 -13.36 -3.38 12.88
CA GLN A 137 -11.89 -3.36 12.76
C GLN A 137 -11.20 -3.56 14.12
N ALA A 138 -11.65 -2.89 15.18
CA ALA A 138 -11.08 -3.04 16.53
C ALA A 138 -11.37 -4.41 17.18
N VAL A 139 -12.43 -5.10 16.75
CA VAL A 139 -12.71 -6.49 17.18
C VAL A 139 -11.85 -7.50 16.44
N TRP A 140 -11.46 -7.18 15.20
CA TRP A 140 -10.56 -8.01 14.40
C TRP A 140 -9.10 -7.93 14.87
N LEU A 141 -8.63 -6.75 15.32
CA LEU A 141 -7.28 -6.51 15.85
C LEU A 141 -7.02 -7.20 17.19
#